data_AF-A0A8T4MZ18-F1
#
_entry.id   AF-A0A8T4MZ18-F1
#
_cell.length_a   1.000
_cell.length_b   1.000
_cell.length_c   1.000
_cell.angle_alpha   90.00
_cell.angle_beta   90.00
_cell.angle_gamma   90.00
#
_symmetry.space_group_name_H-M   'P 1'
#
loop_
_entity.id
_entity.type
_entity.pdbx_description
1 polymer ?
#
loop_
_entity_poly.entity_id
_entity_poly.type
_entity_poly.pdbx_seq_one_letter_code
_entity_poly.pdbx_strand_id
1 'polypeptide(L)' 'MPTTIQISDKVKTVLDRMKMIERETYNEIIERMIEDDLEINEKTKKELEERRKSKEFISHEDVKKRYGL' A
#
# COMPACT_ATOMS: atom_id res chain seq x y z
N MET A 1 -0.65 19.16 -4.60
CA MET A 1 -1.48 20.30 -4.19
C MET A 1 -2.60 19.76 -3.33
N PRO A 2 -2.86 20.33 -2.14
CA PRO A 2 -4.01 19.93 -1.34
C PRO A 2 -5.30 20.38 -2.03
N THR A 3 -6.30 19.51 -1.99
CA THR A 3 -7.68 19.83 -2.37
C THR A 3 -8.56 19.79 -1.12
N THR A 4 -9.74 20.39 -1.21
CA THR A 4 -10.69 20.39 -0.09
C THR A 4 -11.71 19.27 -0.28
N ILE A 5 -11.94 18.51 0.78
CA ILE A 5 -13.06 17.58 0.90
C ILE A 5 -13.93 18.00 2.08
N GLN A 6 -15.23 17.71 2.00
CA GLN A 6 -16.12 17.87 3.14
C GLN A 6 -16.26 16.54 3.87
N ILE A 7 -16.16 16.57 5.21
CA ILE A 7 -16.33 15.41 6.07
C ILE A 7 -17.25 15.77 7.24
N SER A 8 -17.90 14.77 7.84
CA SER A 8 -18.69 14.99 9.05
C SER A 8 -17.80 15.16 10.30
N ASP A 9 -18.33 15.82 11.33
CA ASP A 9 -17.64 15.96 12.63
C ASP A 9 -17.26 14.61 13.24
N LYS A 10 -18.10 13.59 13.01
CA LYS A 10 -17.82 12.21 13.42
C LYS A 10 -16.56 11.67 12.75
N VAL A 11 -16.41 11.86 11.43
CA VAL A 11 -15.23 11.42 10.68
C VAL A 11 -13.99 12.17 11.15
N LYS A 12 -14.08 13.50 11.33
CA LYS A 12 -12.98 14.31 11.87
C LYS A 12 -12.51 13.79 13.23
N THR A 13 -13.44 13.47 14.13
CA THR A 13 -13.15 12.91 15.46
C THR A 13 -12.49 11.53 15.40
N VAL A 14 -12.81 10.73 14.39
CA VAL A 14 -12.12 9.45 14.15
C VAL A 14 -10.69 9.71 13.68
N LEU A 15 -10.49 10.60 12.70
CA LEU A 15 -9.15 10.96 12.21
C LEU A 15 -8.26 11.53 13.31
N ASP A 16 -8.78 12.38 14.21
CA ASP A 16 -8.02 12.89 15.36
C ASP A 16 -7.53 11.77 16.29
N ARG A 17 -8.34 10.74 16.53
CA ARG A 17 -7.97 9.60 17.36
C ARG A 17 -7.00 8.64 16.68
N MET A 18 -6.90 8.69 15.35
CA MET A 18 -5.97 7.88 14.55
C MET A 18 -4.57 8.49 14.47
N LYS A 19 -4.38 9.71 14.99
CA LYS A 19 -3.05 10.35 15.06
C LYS A 19 -2.13 9.53 15.96
N MET A 20 -1.02 9.06 15.41
CA MET A 20 0.03 8.39 16.16
C MET A 20 0.98 9.39 16.82
N ILE A 21 1.12 10.58 16.22
CA ILE A 21 1.90 11.70 16.74
C ILE A 21 1.12 13.01 16.56
N GLU A 22 1.32 13.98 17.46
CA GLU A 22 0.52 15.21 17.51
C GLU A 22 0.60 16.04 16.20
N ARG A 23 1.77 16.02 15.55
CA ARG A 23 2.06 16.75 14.31
C ARG A 23 1.53 16.07 13.04
N GLU A 24 0.96 14.88 13.13
CA GLU A 24 0.43 14.15 11.98
C GLU A 24 -0.80 14.87 11.40
N THR A 25 -0.84 14.97 10.08
CA THR A 25 -1.89 15.62 9.31
C THR A 25 -3.00 14.63 8.95
N TYR A 26 -4.21 15.12 8.70
CA TYR A 26 -5.29 14.25 8.22
C TYR A 26 -4.98 13.62 6.87
N ASN A 27 -4.18 14.28 6.03
CA ASN A 27 -3.78 13.71 4.74
C ASN A 27 -2.92 12.46 4.92
N GLU A 28 -1.92 12.49 5.81
CA GLU A 28 -1.07 11.32 6.10
C GLU A 28 -1.88 10.15 6.66
N ILE A 29 -2.86 10.42 7.52
CA ILE A 29 -3.76 9.38 8.05
C ILE A 29 -4.61 8.76 6.92
N ILE A 30 -5.18 9.60 6.05
CA ILE A 30 -5.99 9.15 4.92
C ILE A 30 -5.14 8.36 3.92
N GLU A 31 -3.92 8.80 3.63
CA GLU A 31 -2.97 8.09 2.76
C GLU A 31 -2.65 6.69 3.32
N ARG A 32 -2.34 6.60 4.61
CA ARG A 32 -2.12 5.30 5.27
C ARG A 32 -3.35 4.39 5.18
N MET A 33 -4.55 4.92 5.44
CA MET A 33 -5.79 4.14 5.32
C MET A 33 -6.03 3.66 3.88
N ILE A 34 -5.75 4.51 2.89
CA ILE A 34 -5.86 4.14 1.48
C ILE A 34 -4.82 3.08 1.12
N GLU A 35 -3.59 3.18 1.63
CA GLU A 35 -2.54 2.17 1.42
C GLU A 35 -2.91 0.82 2.04
N ASP A 36 -3.43 0.82 3.26
CA ASP A 36 -3.93 -0.38 3.95
C ASP A 36 -5.09 -1.03 3.17
N ASP A 37 -6.07 -0.24 2.73
CA ASP A 37 -7.21 -0.73 1.94
C ASP A 37 -6.80 -1.17 0.53
N LEU A 38 -5.74 -0.57 -0.04
CA LEU A 38 -5.29 -0.91 -1.38
C LEU A 38 -4.52 -2.22 -1.43
N GLU A 39 -3.85 -2.65 -0.33
CA GLU A 39 -3.09 -3.91 -0.01
C GLU A 39 -2.15 -4.49 -1.10
N ILE A 40 -2.49 -4.31 -2.38
CA ILE A 40 -1.71 -4.43 -3.61
C ILE A 40 -1.96 -3.15 -4.43
N ASN A 41 -1.01 -2.21 -4.41
CA ASN A 41 -1.12 -1.00 -5.24
C ASN A 41 -1.21 -1.35 -6.75
N GLU A 42 -1.72 -0.42 -7.55
CA GLU A 42 -1.94 -0.65 -8.99
C GLU A 42 -0.67 -1.07 -9.75
N LYS A 43 0.52 -0.64 -9.30
CA LYS A 43 1.80 -1.09 -9.87
C LYS A 43 2.05 -2.56 -9.56
N THR A 44 1.83 -3.01 -8.33
CA THR A 44 1.97 -4.41 -7.93
C THR A 44 0.94 -5.31 -8.63
N LYS A 45 -0.30 -4.83 -8.85
CA LYS A 45 -1.27 -5.54 -9.71
C LYS A 45 -0.75 -5.71 -11.13
N LYS A 46 -0.19 -4.65 -11.70
CA LYS A 46 0.35 -4.67 -13.08
C LYS A 46 1.52 -5.64 -13.22
N GLU A 47 2.45 -5.62 -12.27
CA GLU A 47 3.59 -6.55 -12.24
C GLU A 47 3.14 -8.01 -12.07
N LEU A 48 2.11 -8.27 -11.25
CA LEU A 48 1.52 -9.60 -11.10
C LEU A 48 0.83 -10.07 -12.39
N GLU A 49 0.13 -9.19 -13.11
CA GLU A 49 -0.43 -9.53 -14.43
C GLU A 49 0.65 -9.86 -15.46
N GLU A 50 1.73 -9.08 -15.51
CA GLU A 50 2.86 -9.33 -16.41
C GLU A 50 3.56 -10.65 -16.08
N ARG A 51 3.77 -10.93 -14.78
CA ARG A 51 4.32 -12.22 -14.31
C ARG A 51 3.42 -13.40 -14.63
N ARG A 52 2.09 -13.26 -14.51
CA ARG A 52 1.13 -14.31 -14.90
C ARG A 52 1.15 -14.62 -16.40
N LYS A 53 1.51 -13.64 -17.24
CA LYS A 53 1.66 -13.82 -18.69
C LYS A 53 3.02 -14.43 -19.07
N SER A 54 4.04 -14.23 -18.25
CA SER A 54 5.35 -14.89 -18.42
C SER A 54 5.26 -16.39 -18.07
N LYS A 55 5.88 -17.24 -18.88
CA LYS A 55 6.03 -18.69 -18.60
C LYS A 55 7.37 -19.03 -17.93
N GLU A 56 8.19 -18.03 -17.62
CA GLU A 56 9.48 -18.23 -16.98
C GLU A 56 9.30 -18.42 -15.47
N PHE A 57 9.40 -19.67 -15.05
CA PHE A 57 9.48 -20.06 -13.65
C PHE A 57 10.89 -20.58 -13.35
N ILE A 58 11.40 -20.24 -12.18
CA ILE A 58 12.65 -20.78 -11.66
C ILE A 58 12.32 -21.76 -10.54
N SER A 59 12.96 -22.93 -10.53
CA SER A 59 12.74 -23.92 -9.47
C SER A 59 13.41 -23.48 -8.16
N HIS A 60 12.93 -23.99 -7.02
CA HIS A 60 13.57 -23.72 -5.74
C HIS A 60 15.03 -24.21 -5.70
N GLU A 61 15.38 -25.28 -6.42
CA GLU A 61 16.76 -25.77 -6.52
C GLU A 61 17.67 -24.82 -7.31
N ASP A 62 17.16 -24.24 -8.41
CA ASP A 62 17.90 -23.27 -9.21
C ASP A 62 18.14 -21.97 -8.42
N VAL A 63 17.16 -21.55 -7.62
CA VAL A 63 17.31 -20.41 -6.71
C VAL A 63 18.39 -20.69 -5.67
N LYS A 64 18.36 -21.87 -5.04
CA LYS A 64 19.38 -22.30 -4.06
C LYS A 64 20.78 -22.29 -4.66
N LYS A 65 20.95 -22.89 -5.84
CA LYS A 65 22.23 -22.88 -6.58
C LYS A 65 22.73 -21.47 -6.90
N ARG A 66 21.84 -20.57 -7.32
CA ARG A 66 22.20 -19.20 -7.70
C ARG A 66 22.63 -18.35 -6.49
N TYR A 67 22.08 -18.62 -5.31
CA TYR A 67 22.37 -17.87 -4.08
C TYR A 67 23.27 -18.61 -3.08
N GLY A 68 23.75 -19.81 -3.41
CA GLY A 68 24.69 -20.58 -2.58
C GLY A 68 24.06 -21.17 -1.30
N LEU A 69 22.77 -21.52 -1.35
CA LEU A 69 21.98 -22.08 -0.24
C LEU A 69 21.73 -23.58 -0.39
#